data_AF-G4FNL3-F1
#
_entry.id   AF-G4FNL3-F1
#
_cell.length_a   1.000
_cell.length_b   1.000
_cell.length_c   1.000
_cell.angle_alpha   90.00
_cell.angle_beta   90.00
_cell.angle_gamma   90.00
#
_symmetry.space_group_name_H-M   'P 1'
#
loop_
_entity.id
_entity.type
_entity.pdbx_description
1 polymer ?
#
loop_
_entity_poly.entity_id
_entity_poly.type
_entity_poly.pdbx_seq_one_letter_code
_entity_poly.pdbx_strand_id
1 'polypeptide(L)' 'MNRRQTGAAVAVALLCAGILVLFTDVEVGLVRWFNCGPIATEAEQNSEMCR' A
#
# COMPACT_ATOMS: atom_id res chain seq x y z
N MET A 1 -17.35 -17.44 -13.88
CA MET A 1 -17.11 -16.07 -14.37
C MET A 1 -16.43 -16.13 -15.72
N ASN A 2 -16.94 -15.39 -16.71
CA ASN A 2 -16.36 -15.36 -18.04
C ASN A 2 -15.07 -14.50 -18.04
N ARG A 3 -14.05 -14.82 -18.87
CA ARG A 3 -12.74 -14.13 -18.88
C ARG A 3 -12.85 -12.61 -18.99
N ARG A 4 -13.85 -12.12 -19.75
CA ARG A 4 -14.14 -10.70 -19.90
C ARG A 4 -14.63 -10.04 -18.61
N GLN A 5 -15.46 -10.73 -17.82
CA GLN A 5 -15.94 -10.24 -16.53
C GLN A 5 -14.80 -10.18 -15.52
N THR A 6 -13.92 -11.18 -15.52
CA THR A 6 -12.72 -11.16 -14.67
C THR A 6 -11.79 -10.01 -15.03
N GLY A 7 -11.54 -9.78 -16.32
CA GLY A 7 -10.71 -8.65 -16.76
C GLY A 7 -11.29 -7.29 -16.37
N ALA A 8 -12.61 -7.10 -16.55
CA ALA A 8 -13.28 -5.88 -16.12
C ALA A 8 -13.21 -5.67 -14.59
N ALA A 9 -13.41 -6.73 -13.80
CA ALA A 9 -13.31 -6.65 -12.35
C ALA A 9 -11.89 -6.26 -11.88
N VAL A 10 -10.86 -6.85 -12.48
CA VAL A 10 -9.46 -6.51 -12.18
C VAL A 10 -9.16 -5.05 -12.55
N ALA A 11 -9.61 -4.59 -13.73
CA ALA A 11 -9.41 -3.21 -14.15
C ALA A 11 -10.06 -2.21 -13.19
N VAL A 12 -11.29 -2.47 -12.75
CA VAL A 12 -11.98 -1.62 -11.77
C VAL A 12 -11.26 -1.62 -10.43
N ALA A 13 -10.82 -2.79 -9.95
CA ALA A 13 -10.06 -2.89 -8.70
C ALA A 13 -8.76 -2.08 -8.73
N LEU A 14 -8.01 -2.14 -9.84
CA LEU A 14 -6.79 -1.36 -10.03
C LEU A 14 -7.06 0.14 -10.07
N LEU A 15 -8.14 0.57 -10.74
CA LEU A 15 -8.53 1.98 -10.77
C LEU A 15 -8.90 2.49 -9.37
N CYS A 16 -9.68 1.72 -8.61
CA CYS A 16 -10.02 2.07 -7.23
C CYS A 16 -8.78 2.15 -6.35
N ALA A 17 -7.87 1.18 -6.44
CA ALA A 17 -6.62 1.20 -5.70
C ALA A 17 -5.75 2.42 -6.06
N GLY A 18 -5.62 2.73 -7.36
CA GLY A 18 -4.87 3.89 -7.83
C GLY A 18 -5.46 5.22 -7.37
N ILE A 19 -6.79 5.37 -7.38
CA ILE A 19 -7.46 6.56 -6.83
C ILE A 19 -7.15 6.68 -5.33
N LEU A 20 -7.28 5.60 -4.56
CA LEU A 20 -6.95 5.64 -3.14
C LEU A 20 -5.50 6.09 -2.92
N VAL A 21 -4.53 5.57 -3.69
CA VAL A 21 -3.13 6.02 -3.61
C VAL A 21 -2.99 7.51 -3.92
N LEU A 22 -3.68 8.04 -4.94
CA LEU A 22 -3.58 9.46 -5.30
C LEU A 22 -4.15 10.41 -4.25
N PHE A 23 -5.17 9.97 -3.49
CA PHE A 23 -5.88 10.82 -2.52
C PHE A 23 -5.54 10.53 -1.06
N THR A 24 -4.67 9.55 -0.78
CA THR A 24 -4.25 9.20 0.57
C THR A 24 -2.73 9.17 0.68
N ASP A 25 -2.18 9.55 1.83
CA ASP A 25 -0.76 9.36 2.19
C ASP A 25 -0.40 7.86 2.37
N VAL A 26 -1.01 6.97 1.59
CA VAL A 26 -0.78 5.53 1.67
C VAL A 26 0.64 5.17 1.29
N GLU A 27 1.33 5.96 0.47
CA GLU A 27 2.75 5.74 0.19
C GLU A 27 3.57 5.89 1.46
N VAL A 28 3.36 6.96 2.24
CA VAL A 28 4.07 7.16 3.51
C VAL A 28 3.66 6.10 4.53
N GLY A 29 2.37 5.77 4.59
CA GLY A 29 1.85 4.72 5.48
C GLY A 29 2.36 3.31 5.14
N LEU A 30 2.43 2.94 3.86
CA LEU A 30 2.97 1.67 3.38
C LEU A 30 4.48 1.61 3.51
N VAL A 31 5.20 2.69 3.21
CA VAL A 31 6.65 2.77 3.38
C VAL A 31 6.99 2.66 4.86
N ARG A 32 6.28 3.34 5.76
CA ARG A 32 6.42 3.13 7.21
C ARG A 32 6.01 1.74 7.63
N TRP A 33 4.93 1.18 7.12
CA TRP A 33 4.52 -0.17 7.50
C TRP A 33 5.52 -1.24 7.01
N PHE A 34 6.09 -1.07 5.82
CA PHE A 34 7.07 -1.99 5.25
C PHE A 34 8.43 -1.88 5.95
N ASN A 35 8.91 -0.66 6.22
CA ASN A 35 10.23 -0.43 6.82
C ASN A 35 10.21 -0.40 8.35
N CYS A 36 9.07 -0.07 8.97
CA CYS A 36 8.90 0.14 10.41
C CYS A 36 7.82 -0.77 11.00
N GLY A 37 7.41 -1.80 10.27
CA GLY A 37 6.36 -2.73 10.65
C GLY A 37 6.74 -3.66 11.81
N PRO A 38 5.92 -4.69 12.09
CA PRO A 38 6.05 -5.53 13.28
C PRO A 38 7.32 -6.37 13.35
N ILE A 39 8.11 -6.41 12.27
CA ILE A 39 9.39 -7.12 12.19
C ILE A 39 10.60 -6.17 12.24
N ALA A 40 10.38 -4.86 12.28
CA ALA A 40 11.46 -3.87 12.30
C ALA A 40 12.23 -3.95 13.63
N THR A 41 13.55 -3.90 13.52
CA THR A 41 14.44 -3.93 14.70
C THR A 41 14.25 -2.68 15.56
N GLU A 42 14.62 -2.74 16.85
CA GLU A 42 14.56 -1.56 17.74
C GLU A 42 15.37 -0.36 17.22
N ALA A 43 16.46 -0.62 16.49
CA ALA A 43 17.27 0.40 15.84
C ALA A 43 16.55 1.07 14.65
N GLU A 44 15.80 0.30 13.86
CA GLU A 44 14.98 0.84 12.75
C GLU A 44 13.81 1.66 13.27
N GLN A 45 13.12 1.21 14.32
CA GLN A 45 12.00 1.94 14.92
C GLN A 45 12.39 3.33 15.44
N ASN A 46 13.64 3.49 15.89
CA ASN A 46 14.15 4.76 16.43
C ASN A 46 14.77 5.68 15.35
N SER A 47 14.75 5.27 14.08
CA SER A 47 15.27 6.06 12.96
C SER A 47 14.29 7.16 12.54
N GLU A 48 14.80 8.26 11.97
CA GLU A 48 13.96 9.41 11.56
C GLU A 48 12.86 9.05 10.54
N MET A 49 13.03 7.98 9.76
CA MET A 49 11.96 7.48 8.87
C MET A 49 10.78 6.85 9.61
N CYS A 50 11.03 6.25 10.77
CA CYS A 50 10.05 5.48 11.55
C CYS A 50 9.45 6.25 12.73
N ARG A 51 10.01 7.41 13.06
CA ARG A 51 9.53 8.33 14.11
C ARG A 51 8.46 9.26 13.57
#